data_AF-A0A225DJF8-F1
#
_entry.id   AF-A0A225DJF8-F1
#
_cell.length_a   1.000
_cell.length_b   1.000
_cell.length_c   1.000
_cell.angle_alpha   90.00
_cell.angle_beta   90.00
_cell.angle_gamma   90.00
#
_symmetry.space_group_name_H-M   'P 1'
#
loop_
_entity.id
_entity.type
_entity.pdbx_description
1 polymer ?
#
loop_
_entity_poly.entity_id
_entity_poly.type
_entity_poly.pdbx_seq_one_letter_code
_entity_poly.pdbx_strand_id
1 'polypeptide(L)'
;MEKVIGYVEPRLSMMKYAEWREHDLVIASGQVEGAVRHVVGERMDCAGMRWIPGRAEALLHLRCIELNGDWDEFVAFSDQEYQKRLIEHKAVQIRSNKPLKCGFALAA
;
A
#
# COMPACT_ATOMS: atom_id res chain seq x y z
N MET A 1 7.71 36.75 -18.04
CA MET A 1 8.38 36.47 -16.76
C MET A 1 7.45 36.63 -15.55
N GLU A 2 6.59 37.64 -15.52
CA GLU A 2 5.64 37.87 -14.40
C GLU A 2 4.82 36.63 -13.97
N LYS A 3 4.31 35.84 -14.92
CA LYS A 3 3.55 34.61 -14.62
C LYS A 3 4.35 33.57 -13.82
N VAL A 4 5.65 33.45 -14.08
CA VAL A 4 6.50 32.47 -13.39
C VAL A 4 6.84 32.96 -11.99
N ILE A 5 7.15 34.26 -11.86
CA ILE A 5 7.42 34.88 -10.55
C ILE A 5 6.19 34.78 -9.65
N GLY A 6 5.01 35.15 -10.15
CA GLY A 6 3.75 35.05 -9.40
C GLY A 6 3.34 33.61 -9.04
N TYR A 7 3.85 32.60 -9.76
CA TYR A 7 3.67 31.20 -9.38
C TYR A 7 4.64 30.76 -8.27
N VAL A 8 5.90 31.20 -8.33
CA VAL A 8 6.96 30.75 -7.41
C VAL A 8 6.93 31.49 -6.08
N GLU A 9 6.77 32.81 -6.06
CA GLU A 9 6.78 33.64 -4.83
C GLU A 9 5.95 33.07 -3.67
N PRO A 10 4.64 32.76 -3.84
CA PRO A 10 3.83 32.26 -2.73
C PRO A 10 4.24 30.86 -2.26
N ARG A 11 5.06 30.13 -3.03
CA ARG A 11 5.49 28.75 -2.76
C ARG A 11 6.91 28.66 -2.21
N LEU A 12 7.63 29.78 -2.09
CA LEU A 12 8.99 29.80 -1.54
C LEU A 12 9.06 29.18 -0.13
N SER A 13 8.02 29.39 0.70
CA SER A 13 7.93 28.80 2.04
C SER A 13 7.84 27.27 2.03
N MET A 14 7.37 26.67 0.93
CA MET A 14 7.29 25.23 0.72
C MET A 14 8.61 24.66 0.17
N MET A 15 9.50 25.48 -0.39
CA MET A 15 10.73 25.06 -1.07
C MET A 15 11.90 24.86 -0.09
N LYS A 16 11.68 24.08 0.97
CA LYS A 16 12.70 23.76 2.00
C LYS A 16 13.69 22.68 1.54
N TYR A 17 14.21 22.82 0.32
CA TYR A 17 15.03 21.79 -0.33
C TYR A 17 16.35 21.49 0.40
N ALA A 18 16.88 22.43 1.18
CA ALA A 18 18.08 22.17 1.99
C ALA A 18 17.79 21.17 3.11
N GLU A 19 16.75 21.44 3.92
CA GLU A 19 16.28 20.56 5.00
C GLU A 19 15.90 19.18 4.47
N TRP A 20 15.18 19.12 3.35
CA TRP A 20 14.77 17.83 2.77
C TRP A 20 15.94 16.99 2.27
N ARG A 21 16.98 17.62 1.71
CA ARG A 21 18.19 16.90 1.30
C ARG A 21 19.01 16.41 2.49
N GLU A 22 19.04 17.16 3.59
CA GLU A 22 19.67 16.70 4.84
C GLU A 22 18.98 15.47 5.42
N HIS A 23 17.66 15.38 5.24
CA HIS A 23 16.84 14.23 5.67
C HIS A 23 16.77 13.09 4.65
N ASP A 24 17.58 13.13 3.58
CA ASP A 24 17.56 12.14 2.48
C ASP A 24 16.18 11.95 1.83
N LEU A 25 15.38 13.02 1.79
CA LEU A 25 14.06 13.01 1.17
C LEU A 25 14.17 13.27 -0.34
N VAL A 26 13.32 12.57 -1.09
CA VAL A 26 13.23 12.72 -2.54
C VAL A 26 12.60 14.08 -2.87
N ILE A 27 13.37 14.95 -3.53
CA ILE A 27 12.92 16.27 -3.98
C ILE A 27 12.45 16.29 -5.44
N ALA A 28 12.71 15.21 -6.19
CA ALA A 28 12.37 15.09 -7.61
C ALA A 28 10.98 14.46 -7.79
N SER A 29 10.17 15.02 -8.69
CA SER A 29 8.83 14.48 -8.98
C SER A 29 8.89 13.17 -9.77
N GLY A 30 9.97 12.90 -10.50
CA GLY A 30 10.07 11.74 -11.40
C GLY A 30 9.86 10.38 -10.71
N GLN A 31 10.39 10.19 -9.50
CA GLN A 31 10.18 8.95 -8.75
C GLN A 31 8.72 8.80 -8.30
N VAL A 32 8.09 9.91 -7.91
CA VAL A 32 6.68 9.94 -7.51
C VAL A 32 5.78 9.71 -8.72
N GLU A 33 6.06 10.36 -9.84
CA GLU A 33 5.34 10.19 -11.11
C GLU A 33 5.47 8.75 -11.63
N GLY A 34 6.67 8.17 -11.54
CA GLY A 34 6.94 6.77 -11.86
C GLY A 34 6.13 5.82 -10.98
N ALA A 35 6.09 6.06 -9.67
CA ALA A 35 5.28 5.28 -8.74
C ALA A 35 3.78 5.40 -9.05
N VAL A 36 3.26 6.61 -9.29
CA VAL A 36 1.85 6.81 -9.67
C VAL A 36 1.54 6.07 -10.97
N ARG A 37 2.42 6.14 -11.98
CA ARG A 37 2.22 5.45 -13.25
C ARG A 37 2.21 3.93 -13.10
N HIS A 38 3.21 3.36 -12.43
CA HIS A 38 3.42 1.91 -12.36
C HIS A 38 2.56 1.22 -11.29
N VAL A 39 2.38 1.84 -10.12
CA VAL A 39 1.60 1.26 -9.03
C VAL A 39 0.10 1.49 -9.27
N VAL A 40 -0.29 2.72 -9.64
CA VAL A 40 -1.71 3.09 -9.79
C VAL A 40 -2.16 2.93 -11.23
N GLY A 41 -1.54 3.66 -12.16
CA GLY A 41 -2.01 3.80 -13.54
C GLY A 41 -2.15 2.47 -14.28
N GLU A 42 -1.13 1.62 -14.22
CA GLU A 42 -1.14 0.31 -14.91
C GLU A 42 -2.32 -0.59 -14.52
N ARG A 43 -2.83 -0.46 -13.29
CA ARG A 43 -3.89 -1.32 -12.79
C ARG A 43 -5.25 -0.65 -12.69
N MET A 44 -5.29 0.65 -12.39
CA MET A 44 -6.52 1.35 -12.05
C MET A 44 -7.09 2.17 -13.22
N ASP A 45 -6.26 2.54 -14.21
CA ASP A 45 -6.63 3.43 -15.32
C ASP A 45 -6.92 2.68 -16.64
N CYS A 46 -7.42 1.43 -16.54
CA CYS A 46 -7.82 0.70 -17.74
C CYS A 46 -9.30 0.95 -18.08
N ALA A 47 -9.65 0.73 -19.34
CA ALA A 47 -11.00 0.93 -19.85
C ALA A 47 -12.07 0.15 -19.06
N GLY A 48 -13.16 0.83 -18.73
CA GLY A 48 -14.31 0.23 -18.05
C GLY A 48 -14.14 0.03 -16.53
N MET A 49 -13.00 0.40 -15.96
CA MET A 49 -12.78 0.29 -14.51
C MET A 49 -13.51 1.41 -13.75
N ARG A 50 -14.20 1.01 -12.68
CA ARG A 50 -14.86 1.93 -11.74
C ARG A 50 -14.51 1.52 -10.33
N TRP A 51 -13.99 2.47 -9.56
CA TRP A 51 -13.50 2.21 -8.22
C TRP A 51 -14.26 3.05 -7.20
N ILE A 52 -14.60 2.42 -6.07
CA ILE A 52 -14.92 3.15 -4.85
C ILE A 52 -13.67 3.22 -3.98
N PRO A 53 -13.45 4.29 -3.19
CA PRO A 53 -12.20 4.51 -2.47
C PRO A 53 -11.72 3.29 -1.66
N GLY A 54 -12.60 2.67 -0.87
CA GLY A 54 -12.21 1.52 -0.04
C GLY A 54 -11.79 0.27 -0.82
N ARG A 55 -12.32 0.05 -2.03
CA ARG A 55 -11.87 -1.06 -2.89
C ARG A 55 -10.61 -0.71 -3.68
N ALA A 56 -10.46 0.56 -4.06
CA ALA A 56 -9.26 1.06 -4.71
C ALA A 56 -8.04 0.88 -3.80
N GLU A 57 -8.16 1.34 -2.56
CA GLU A 57 -7.09 1.28 -1.57
C GLU A 57 -6.66 -0.17 -1.27
N ALA A 58 -7.62 -1.07 -1.04
CA ALA A 58 -7.32 -2.48 -0.83
C ALA A 58 -6.55 -3.11 -2.01
N LEU A 59 -6.92 -2.75 -3.24
CA LEU A 59 -6.22 -3.24 -4.43
C LEU A 59 -4.82 -2.62 -4.57
N LEU A 60 -4.65 -1.35 -4.24
CA LEU A 60 -3.35 -0.69 -4.25
C LEU A 60 -2.38 -1.33 -3.27
N HIS A 61 -2.83 -1.69 -2.06
CA HIS A 61 -1.99 -2.44 -1.11
C HIS A 61 -1.55 -3.80 -1.68
N LEU A 62 -2.46 -4.55 -2.31
CA LEU A 62 -2.11 -5.81 -2.99
C LEU A 62 -1.11 -5.58 -4.13
N ARG A 63 -1.22 -4.46 -4.85
CA ARG A 63 -0.29 -4.12 -5.92
C ARG A 63 1.10 -3.78 -5.37
N CYS A 64 1.20 -3.13 -4.22
CA CYS A 64 2.49 -2.91 -3.56
C CYS A 64 3.15 -4.24 -3.17
N ILE A 65 2.38 -5.17 -2.58
CA ILE A 65 2.87 -6.51 -2.23
C ILE A 65 3.37 -7.26 -3.47
N GLU A 66 2.60 -7.23 -4.57
CA GLU A 66 2.99 -7.83 -5.85
C GLU A 66 4.29 -7.26 -6.41
N LEU A 67 4.43 -5.93 -6.42
CA LEU A 67 5.60 -5.25 -6.99
C LEU A 67 6.87 -5.46 -6.15
N ASN A 68 6.72 -5.58 -4.83
CA ASN A 68 7.83 -5.86 -3.94
C ASN A 68 8.19 -7.36 -3.89
N GLY A 69 7.24 -8.24 -4.21
CA GLY A 69 7.40 -9.69 -4.06
C GLY A 69 7.10 -10.22 -2.66
N ASP A 70 6.42 -9.44 -1.82
CA ASP A 70 6.22 -9.70 -0.38
C ASP A 70 5.05 -10.67 -0.11
N TRP A 71 4.69 -11.53 -1.07
CA TRP A 71 3.52 -12.40 -0.97
C TRP A 71 3.62 -13.40 0.17
N ASP A 72 4.79 -14.01 0.36
CA ASP A 72 4.99 -15.00 1.41
C ASP A 72 4.84 -14.37 2.81
N GLU A 73 5.40 -13.17 2.99
CA GLU A 73 5.28 -12.40 4.24
C GLU A 73 3.83 -11.98 4.49
N PHE A 74 3.14 -11.50 3.44
CA PHE A 74 1.74 -11.12 3.54
C PHE A 74 0.82 -12.31 3.87
N VAL A 75 1.05 -13.47 3.26
CA VAL A 75 0.29 -14.69 3.54
C VAL A 75 0.55 -15.14 4.98
N ALA A 76 1.80 -15.16 5.43
CA ALA A 76 2.15 -15.51 6.81
C ALA A 76 1.49 -14.57 7.83
N PHE A 77 1.52 -13.25 7.56
CA PHE A 77 0.81 -12.25 8.36
C PHE A 77 -0.69 -12.51 8.39
N SER A 78 -1.30 -12.76 7.23
CA SER A 78 -2.74 -13.02 7.15
C SER A 78 -3.14 -14.27 7.94
N ASP A 79 -2.35 -15.34 7.85
CA ASP A 79 -2.58 -16.59 8.58
C ASP A 79 -2.51 -16.36 10.10
N GLN A 80 -1.54 -15.58 10.58
CA GLN A 80 -1.43 -15.21 12.00
C GLN A 80 -2.64 -14.42 12.48
N GLU A 81 -3.10 -13.44 11.71
CA GLU A 81 -4.30 -12.66 12.04
C GLU A 81 -5.57 -13.54 12.06
N TYR A 82 -5.68 -14.51 11.16
CA TYR A 82 -6.75 -15.49 11.19
C TYR A 82 -6.71 -16.35 12.46
N GLN A 83 -5.54 -16.87 12.82
CA GLN A 83 -5.36 -17.65 14.05
C GLN A 83 -5.73 -16.84 15.29
N LYS A 84 -5.29 -15.58 15.38
CA LYS A 84 -5.65 -14.68 16.48
C LYS A 84 -7.16 -14.50 16.59
N ARG A 85 -7.85 -14.23 15.49
CA ARG A 85 -9.32 -14.10 15.46
C ARG A 85 -10.03 -15.37 15.89
N LEU A 86 -9.52 -16.54 15.50
CA LEU A 86 -10.04 -17.85 15.92
C LEU A 86 -9.89 -18.07 17.42
N ILE A 87 -8.73 -17.74 18.00
CA ILE A 87 -8.49 -17.82 19.46
C ILE A 87 -9.41 -16.87 20.21
N GLU A 88 -9.68 -15.68 19.65
CA GLU A 88 -10.66 -14.72 20.17
C GLU A 88 -12.13 -15.14 19.93
N HIS A 89 -12.38 -16.35 19.43
CA HIS A 89 -13.70 -16.88 19.08
C HIS A 89 -14.50 -15.99 18.10
N LYS A 90 -13.81 -15.19 17.28
CA LYS A 90 -14.44 -14.38 16.23
C LYS A 90 -14.68 -15.22 14.99
N ALA A 91 -15.81 -14.99 14.33
CA ALA A 91 -16.11 -15.64 13.06
C ALA A 91 -15.07 -15.24 12.00
N VAL A 92 -14.48 -16.24 11.35
CA VAL A 92 -13.56 -16.07 10.23
C VAL A 92 -14.01 -16.88 9.03
N GLN A 93 -13.77 -16.33 7.83
CA GLN A 93 -14.01 -17.07 6.60
C GLN A 93 -12.76 -17.88 6.25
N ILE A 94 -12.90 -19.20 6.17
CA ILE A 94 -11.81 -20.09 5.73
C ILE A 94 -11.73 -20.02 4.19
N ARG A 95 -10.61 -19.55 3.66
CA ARG A 95 -10.35 -19.37 2.22
C ARG A 95 -9.29 -20.32 1.66
N SER A 96 -8.84 -21.28 2.46
CA SER A 96 -7.82 -22.26 2.13
C SER A 96 -8.35 -23.66 2.31
N ASN A 97 -7.93 -24.59 1.45
CA ASN A 97 -8.18 -26.03 1.61
C ASN A 97 -7.10 -26.70 2.47
N LYS A 98 -6.05 -25.97 2.87
CA LYS A 98 -5.03 -26.49 3.78
C LYS A 98 -5.58 -26.54 5.20
N PRO A 99 -5.29 -27.60 5.97
CA PRO A 99 -5.72 -27.68 7.35
C PRO A 99 -5.11 -26.52 8.14
N LEU A 100 -5.95 -25.75 8.81
CA LEU A 100 -5.50 -24.72 9.73
C LEU A 100 -4.85 -25.42 10.92
N LYS A 101 -3.61 -25.03 11.26
CA LYS A 101 -2.98 -25.43 12.51
C LYS A 101 -3.65 -24.67 13.64
N CYS A 102 -4.86 -25.09 14.02
CA CYS A 102 -5.51 -24.60 15.22
C CYS A 102 -4.73 -25.20 16.39
N GLY A 103 -4.22 -24.36 17.29
CA GLY A 103 -3.55 -24.78 18.52
C GLY A 103 -4.49 -25.43 19.53
N PHE A 104 -5.30 -26.39 19.11
CA PHE A 104 -5.81 -27.42 20.00
C PHE A 104 -4.82 -28.57 19.87
N ALA A 105 -3.71 -28.49 20.62
CA ALA A 105 -3.17 -29.74 21.12
C ALA A 105 -4.33 -30.38 21.88
N LEU A 106 -4.95 -31.42 21.29
CA LEU A 106 -5.79 -32.31 22.07
C LEU A 106 -4.88 -32.82 23.18
N ALA A 107 -5.04 -32.25 24.37
CA ALA A 107 -4.62 -32.91 25.59
C ALA A 107 -5.43 -34.21 25.63
N ALA A 108 -4.79 -35.28 25.14
CA ALA A 108 -5.22 -36.65 25.35
C ALA A 108 -5.08 -36.99 26.84
#